data_AF-A0A1M7SBT1-F1
#
_entry.id   AF-A0A1M7SBT1-F1
#
_cell.length_a   1.000
_cell.length_b   1.000
_cell.length_c   1.000
_cell.angle_alpha   90.00
_cell.angle_beta   90.00
_cell.angle_gamma   90.00
#
_symmetry.space_group_name_H-M   'P 1'
#
loop_
_entity.id
_entity.type
_entity.pdbx_description
1 polymer ?
#
loop_
_entity_poly.entity_id
_entity_poly.type
_entity_poly.pdbx_seq_one_letter_code
_entity_poly.pdbx_strand_id
1 'polypeptide(L)'
;MTCKDIEKLIPSFLDDDLDNKDLSEFISHIESCSECKEELTIQFLVKVGMKRLEDGNTFNLRDELELLMRDSKKSLKARRYLVFTSYVLELAVIVLGVITVVLSFIL
;
A
#
# COMPACT_ATOMS: atom_id res chain seq x y z
N MET A 1 24.92 25.79 12.95
CA MET A 1 25.65 24.81 12.10
C MET A 1 26.42 25.52 10.99
N THR A 2 27.57 24.96 10.57
CA THR A 2 28.32 25.48 9.40
C THR A 2 27.79 24.83 8.11
N CYS A 3 28.01 25.45 6.95
CA CYS A 3 27.56 24.89 5.66
C CYS A 3 28.07 23.44 5.45
N LYS A 4 29.29 23.14 5.90
CA LYS A 4 29.88 21.80 5.83
C LYS A 4 29.17 20.76 6.69
N ASP A 5 28.59 21.16 7.82
CA ASP A 5 27.83 20.24 8.67
C ASP A 5 26.48 19.92 8.01
N ILE A 6 25.86 20.92 7.41
CA ILE A 6 24.58 20.83 6.70
C ILE A 6 24.70 19.96 5.46
N GLU A 7 25.75 20.14 4.66
CA GLU A 7 26.03 19.32 3.47
C GLU A 7 26.09 17.82 3.80
N LYS A 8 26.66 17.45 4.96
CA LYS A 8 26.73 16.06 5.41
C LYS A 8 25.39 15.50 5.87
N LEU A 9 24.48 16.37 6.32
CA LEU A 9 23.15 16.02 6.76
C LEU A 9 22.15 15.91 5.59
N ILE A 10 22.47 16.44 4.40
CA ILE A 10 21.58 16.38 3.23
C ILE A 10 21.16 14.94 2.88
N PRO A 11 22.06 13.94 2.79
CA PRO A 11 21.65 12.56 2.49
C PRO A 11 20.75 11.98 3.57
N SER A 12 21.13 12.12 4.85
CA SER A 12 20.31 11.68 5.99
C SER A 12 18.94 12.33 5.99
N PHE A 13 18.82 13.59 5.55
CA PHE A 13 17.55 14.30 5.46
C PHE A 13 16.68 13.72 4.35
N LEU A 14 17.28 13.40 3.21
CA LEU A 14 16.58 12.75 2.11
C LEU A 14 16.16 11.31 2.45
N ASP A 15 16.85 10.64 3.38
CA ASP A 15 16.57 9.29 3.87
C ASP A 15 15.66 9.26 5.12
N ASP A 16 15.21 10.42 5.62
CA ASP A 16 14.37 10.57 6.83
C ASP A 16 15.02 10.01 8.11
N ASP A 17 16.36 10.12 8.21
CA ASP A 17 17.19 9.57 9.29
C ASP A 17 17.82 10.67 10.18
N LEU A 18 17.19 11.86 10.27
CA LEU A 18 17.64 12.90 11.21
C LEU A 18 16.85 12.88 12.51
N ASP A 19 17.60 13.07 13.61
CA ASP A 19 17.02 13.42 14.89
C ASP A 19 16.32 14.79 14.84
N ASN A 20 15.26 14.96 15.64
CA ASN A 20 14.46 16.19 15.69
C ASN A 20 15.29 17.46 15.96
N LYS A 21 16.38 17.34 16.73
CA LYS A 21 17.28 18.48 17.01
C LYS A 21 18.04 18.91 15.76
N ASP A 22 18.67 17.97 15.08
CA ASP A 22 19.47 18.24 13.90
C ASP A 22 18.58 18.65 12.72
N LEU A 23 17.37 18.11 12.62
CA LEU A 23 16.36 18.54 11.65
C LEU A 23 15.98 20.01 11.81
N SER A 24 15.73 20.46 13.04
CA SER A 24 15.37 21.85 13.31
C SER A 24 16.50 22.81 12.94
N GLU A 25 17.74 22.47 13.30
CA GLU A 25 18.91 23.27 12.94
C GLU A 25 19.17 23.25 11.42
N PHE A 26 18.97 22.09 10.78
CA PHE A 26 19.09 21.92 9.33
C PHE A 26 18.14 22.83 8.55
N ILE A 27 16.84 22.82 8.91
CA ILE A 27 15.82 23.67 8.28
C ILE A 27 16.17 25.14 8.46
N SER A 28 16.53 25.55 9.68
CA SER A 28 16.88 26.95 9.97
C SER A 28 18.06 27.45 9.11
N HIS A 29 19.04 26.57 8.84
CA HIS A 29 20.19 26.92 8.02
C HIS A 29 19.83 26.99 6.54
N ILE A 30 19.10 26.01 6.01
CA ILE A 30 18.67 25.95 4.60
C ILE A 30 17.78 27.14 4.22
N GLU A 31 16.96 27.64 5.15
CA GLU A 31 16.16 28.87 4.92
C GLU A 31 17.04 30.12 4.82
N SER A 32 18.13 30.19 5.59
CA SER A 32 19.02 31.34 5.63
C SER A 32 20.14 31.32 4.57
N CYS A 33 20.49 30.15 4.05
CA CYS A 33 21.64 29.93 3.18
C CYS A 33 21.20 29.39 1.81
N SER A 34 21.32 30.22 0.76
CA SER A 34 20.94 29.83 -0.60
C SER A 34 21.83 28.75 -1.19
N GLU A 35 23.12 28.73 -0.85
CA GLU A 35 24.10 27.76 -1.36
C GLU A 35 23.76 26.33 -0.89
N CYS A 36 23.52 26.13 0.40
CA CYS A 36 23.11 24.82 0.92
C CYS A 36 21.74 24.38 0.39
N LYS A 37 20.84 25.32 0.12
CA LYS A 37 19.54 25.03 -0.50
C LYS A 37 19.68 24.55 -1.95
N GLU A 38 20.59 25.14 -2.70
CA GLU A 38 20.89 24.72 -4.07
C GLU A 38 21.48 23.32 -4.09
N GLU A 39 22.44 23.03 -3.21
CA GLU A 39 23.02 21.68 -3.05
C GLU A 39 21.96 20.64 -2.67
N LEU A 40 21.08 20.94 -1.70
CA LEU A 40 19.95 20.07 -1.33
C LEU A 40 19.04 19.78 -2.54
N THR A 41 18.78 20.81 -3.36
CA THR A 41 17.94 20.69 -4.56
C THR A 41 18.58 19.77 -5.61
N ILE A 42 19.89 19.90 -5.84
CA ILE A 42 20.64 19.06 -6.76
C ILE A 42 20.59 17.60 -6.30
N GLN A 43 20.90 17.32 -5.03
CA GLN A 43 20.88 15.94 -4.51
C GLN A 43 19.48 15.33 -4.53
N PHE A 44 18.45 16.12 -4.22
CA PHE A 44 17.06 15.70 -4.37
C PHE A 44 16.72 15.32 -5.83
N LEU A 45 17.11 16.16 -6.80
CA LEU A 45 16.90 15.91 -8.22
C LEU A 45 17.61 14.64 -8.70
N VAL A 46 18.85 14.39 -8.24
CA VAL A 46 19.58 13.15 -8.57
C VAL A 46 18.87 11.95 -7.98
N LYS A 47 18.46 12.00 -6.70
CA LYS A 47 17.76 10.89 -6.04
C LYS A 47 16.42 10.56 -6.72
N VAL A 48 15.62 11.58 -7.03
CA VAL A 48 14.35 11.41 -7.75
C VAL A 48 14.59 10.96 -9.20
N GLY A 49 15.61 11.48 -9.86
CA GLY A 49 15.99 11.10 -11.22
C GLY A 49 16.43 9.64 -11.31
N MET A 50 17.26 9.18 -10.37
CA MET A 50 17.67 7.77 -10.24
C MET A 50 16.47 6.88 -9.93
N LYS A 51 15.63 7.28 -8.99
CA LYS A 51 14.40 6.54 -8.67
C LYS A 51 13.50 6.40 -9.91
N ARG A 52 13.38 7.44 -10.74
CA ARG A 52 12.61 7.38 -12.00
C ARG A 52 13.24 6.48 -13.07
N LEU A 53 14.55 6.27 -13.04
CA LEU A 53 15.27 5.40 -13.99
C LEU A 53 15.30 3.94 -13.50
N GLU A 54 15.42 3.71 -12.19
CA GLU A 54 15.26 2.39 -11.55
C GLU A 54 13.80 1.91 -11.62
N ASP A 55 12.83 2.81 -11.42
CA ASP A 55 11.41 2.58 -11.70
C ASP A 55 11.11 2.52 -13.21
N GLY A 56 12.13 2.28 -14.05
CA GLY A 56 12.05 2.15 -15.50
C GLY A 56 10.79 1.39 -15.88
N ASN A 57 9.77 2.14 -16.33
CA ASN A 57 8.48 1.61 -16.72
C ASN A 57 7.68 0.90 -15.58
N THR A 58 7.14 1.65 -14.62
CA THR A 58 5.69 1.90 -14.50
C THR A 58 5.35 2.53 -13.16
N PHE A 59 4.54 3.58 -13.22
CA PHE A 59 3.71 4.04 -12.13
C PHE A 59 3.05 2.80 -11.47
N ASN A 60 3.42 2.48 -10.22
CA ASN A 60 2.82 1.42 -9.38
C ASN A 60 1.30 1.59 -9.17
N LEU A 61 0.65 2.56 -9.84
CA LEU A 61 -0.79 2.63 -10.00
C LEU A 61 -1.38 1.44 -10.76
N ARG A 62 -0.67 0.78 -11.67
CA ARG A 62 -1.24 -0.38 -12.38
C ARG A 62 -1.37 -1.59 -11.45
N ASP A 63 -0.38 -1.84 -10.60
CA ASP A 63 -0.44 -2.92 -9.61
C ASP A 63 -1.40 -2.60 -8.46
N GLU A 64 -1.45 -1.35 -7.97
CA GLU A 64 -2.49 -0.94 -7.01
C GLU A 64 -3.90 -0.98 -7.62
N LEU A 65 -4.08 -0.56 -8.88
CA LEU A 65 -5.38 -0.59 -9.56
C LEU A 65 -5.81 -2.03 -9.91
N GLU A 66 -4.87 -2.91 -10.25
CA GLU A 66 -5.15 -4.33 -10.41
C GLU A 66 -5.47 -5.02 -9.08
N LEU A 67 -4.79 -4.66 -7.99
CA LEU A 67 -5.14 -5.12 -6.65
C LEU A 67 -6.54 -4.63 -6.25
N LEU A 68 -6.87 -3.35 -6.43
CA LEU A 68 -8.21 -2.79 -6.18
C LEU A 68 -9.29 -3.41 -7.06
N MET A 69 -9.02 -3.68 -8.34
CA MET A 69 -9.96 -4.37 -9.23
C MET A 69 -10.15 -5.85 -8.86
N ARG A 70 -9.08 -6.53 -8.41
CA ARG A 70 -9.12 -7.93 -7.99
C ARG A 70 -9.85 -8.07 -6.65
N ASP A 71 -9.69 -7.10 -5.75
CA ASP A 71 -10.37 -7.05 -4.46
C ASP A 71 -11.85 -6.69 -4.61
N SER A 72 -12.18 -5.75 -5.51
CA SER A 72 -13.57 -5.41 -5.86
C SER A 72 -14.32 -6.56 -6.57
N LYS A 73 -13.62 -7.43 -7.30
CA LYS A 73 -14.23 -8.63 -7.90
C LYS A 73 -14.42 -9.78 -6.90
N LYS A 74 -13.62 -9.85 -5.83
CA LYS A 74 -13.79 -10.86 -4.77
C LYS A 74 -14.93 -10.50 -3.82
N SER A 75 -15.07 -9.24 -3.43
CA SER A 75 -16.13 -8.79 -2.50
C SER A 75 -17.55 -8.93 -3.06
N LEU A 76 -17.73 -8.81 -4.38
CA LEU A 76 -19.02 -9.03 -5.05
C LEU A 76 -19.37 -10.52 -5.24
N LYS A 77 -18.38 -11.39 -5.51
CA LYS A 77 -18.65 -12.83 -5.70
C LYS A 77 -18.86 -13.55 -4.37
N ALA A 78 -18.18 -13.15 -3.29
CA ALA A 78 -18.31 -13.80 -1.98
C ALA A 78 -19.75 -13.72 -1.44
N ARG A 79 -20.39 -12.54 -1.53
CA ARG A 79 -21.79 -12.38 -1.08
C ARG A 79 -22.76 -13.22 -1.89
N ARG A 80 -22.62 -13.27 -3.22
CA ARG A 80 -23.51 -14.08 -4.08
C ARG A 80 -23.29 -15.58 -3.88
N TYR A 81 -22.05 -16.00 -3.67
CA TYR A 81 -21.72 -17.41 -3.42
C TYR A 81 -22.24 -17.85 -2.06
N LEU A 82 -22.06 -17.06 -0.98
CA LEU A 82 -22.58 -17.38 0.35
C LEU A 82 -24.10 -17.51 0.39
N VAL A 83 -24.82 -16.59 -0.28
CA VAL A 83 -26.29 -16.65 -0.36
C VAL A 83 -26.74 -17.87 -1.17
N PHE A 84 -26.07 -18.17 -2.29
CA PHE A 84 -26.38 -19.34 -3.09
C PHE A 84 -26.10 -20.65 -2.34
N THR A 85 -24.97 -20.75 -1.64
CA THR A 85 -24.64 -21.92 -0.81
C THR A 85 -25.61 -22.09 0.35
N SER A 86 -26.08 -20.99 0.96
CA SER A 86 -27.10 -21.05 2.01
C SER A 86 -28.40 -21.66 1.50
N TYR A 87 -28.87 -21.21 0.33
CA TYR A 87 -30.12 -21.72 -0.26
C TYR A 87 -30.01 -23.18 -0.69
N VAL A 88 -28.87 -23.58 -1.27
CA VAL A 88 -28.60 -24.98 -1.65
C VAL A 88 -28.55 -25.88 -0.43
N LEU A 89 -27.92 -25.44 0.66
CA LEU A 89 -27.83 -26.20 1.90
C LEU A 89 -29.21 -26.41 2.54
N GLU A 90 -30.03 -25.35 2.60
CA GLU A 90 -31.38 -25.43 3.15
C GLU A 90 -32.25 -26.44 2.38
N LEU A 91 -32.19 -26.40 1.05
CA LEU A 91 -32.91 -27.34 0.19
C LEU A 91 -32.40 -28.78 0.37
N ALA A 92 -31.09 -28.97 0.49
CA ALA A 92 -30.49 -30.28 0.71
C ALA A 92 -30.93 -30.92 2.05
N VAL A 93 -31.00 -30.13 3.13
CA VAL A 93 -31.47 -30.60 4.44
C VAL A 93 -32.92 -31.05 4.38
N ILE A 94 -33.79 -30.30 3.70
CA ILE A 94 -35.21 -30.67 3.53
C ILE A 94 -35.32 -32.00 2.78
N VAL A 95 -34.61 -32.15 1.66
CA VAL A 95 -34.65 -33.38 0.85
C VAL A 95 -34.16 -34.59 1.66
N LEU A 96 -33.03 -34.44 2.36
CA LEU A 96 -32.50 -35.51 3.20
C LEU A 96 -33.46 -35.88 4.34
N GLY A 97 -34.10 -34.89 4.97
CA GLY A 97 -35.11 -35.13 6.01
C GLY A 97 -36.35 -35.87 5.50
N VAL A 98 -36.83 -35.55 4.30
CA VAL A 98 -37.96 -36.28 3.69
C VAL A 98 -37.55 -37.73 3.39
N ILE A 99 -36.35 -37.95 2.86
CA ILE A 99 -35.85 -39.29 2.56
C ILE A 99 -35.75 -40.14 3.82
N THR A 100 -35.21 -39.60 4.92
CA THR A 100 -35.09 -40.36 6.19
C THR A 100 -36.46 -40.70 6.78
N VAL A 101 -37.41 -39.77 6.75
CA VAL A 101 -38.78 -40.03 7.21
C VAL A 101 -39.47 -41.10 6.36
N VAL A 102 -39.36 -41.01 5.04
CA VAL A 102 -39.94 -42.01 4.12
C VAL A 102 -39.33 -43.39 4.36
N LEU A 103 -37.99 -43.48 4.49
CA LEU A 103 -37.31 -44.74 4.80
C LEU A 103 -37.76 -45.31 6.16
N SER A 104 -37.94 -44.46 7.18
CA SER A 104 -38.41 -44.91 8.50
C SER A 104 -39.85 -45.42 8.52
N PHE A 105 -40.67 -45.01 7.54
CA PHE A 105 -42.04 -45.47 7.41
C PHE A 105 -42.15 -46.74 6.54
N ILE A 106 -41.19 -46.94 5.62
CA ILE A 106 -41.14 -48.11 4.73
C ILE A 106 -40.48 -49.33 5.42
N LEU A 107 -39.50 -49.09 6.29
CA LEU A 107 -38.75 -50.14 7.02
C LEU A 107 -39.49 -50.55 8.31
#